data_AF-A0A5E8BEP3-F1
#
_entry.id   AF-A0A5E8BEP3-F1
#
_cell.length_a   1.000
_cell.length_b   1.000
_cell.length_c   1.000
_cell.angle_alpha   90.00
_cell.angle_beta   90.00
_cell.angle_gamma   90.00
#
_symmetry.space_group_name_H-M   'P 1'
#
loop_
_entity.id
_entity.type
_entity.pdbx_description
1 polymer ?
#
loop_
_entity_poly.entity_id
_entity_poly.type
_entity_poly.pdbx_seq_one_letter_code
_entity_poly.pdbx_strand_id
1 'polypeptide(L)'
;MSDSVTIRTRKFIRNPLLGRRQFVIDVLHPGSAGVSKDDLREKLAGLYKSEKDAVSVFGLKAHFGGGKTTGFGLIYDSPEALKKFEPKYRQIRYGVASKVEGPGRQQRRQKKNRGKKIFGTGKREAKRAAKKAAE
;
A
#
# COMPACT_ATOMS: atom_id res chain seq x y z
N MET A 1 -10.49 -31.19 -3.49
CA MET A 1 -11.83 -30.59 -3.68
C MET A 1 -11.73 -29.14 -3.23
N SER A 2 -12.18 -28.18 -4.05
CA SER A 2 -12.03 -26.77 -3.72
C SER A 2 -12.94 -26.42 -2.54
N ASP A 3 -12.34 -26.13 -1.38
CA ASP A 3 -13.07 -25.63 -0.22
C ASP A 3 -13.84 -24.37 -0.63
N SER A 4 -15.17 -24.41 -0.47
CA SER A 4 -16.06 -23.32 -0.88
C SER A 4 -15.82 -22.09 0.01
N VAL A 5 -15.11 -21.10 -0.53
CA VAL A 5 -14.91 -19.80 0.15
C VAL A 5 -16.13 -18.93 -0.08
N THR A 6 -16.85 -18.61 1.00
CA THR A 6 -18.00 -17.70 0.96
C THR A 6 -17.57 -16.30 1.42
N ILE A 7 -17.79 -15.29 0.58
CA ILE A 7 -17.48 -13.90 0.91
C ILE A 7 -18.79 -13.19 1.27
N ARG A 8 -18.81 -12.51 2.41
CA ARG A 8 -19.90 -11.63 2.83
C ARG A 8 -19.38 -10.22 3.02
N THR A 9 -20.07 -9.24 2.46
CA THR A 9 -19.75 -7.82 2.66
C THR A 9 -20.74 -7.21 3.65
N ARG A 10 -20.23 -6.43 4.61
CA ARG A 10 -21.02 -5.75 5.65
C ARG A 10 -20.61 -4.30 5.75
N LYS A 11 -21.46 -3.45 6.33
CA LYS A 11 -21.21 -2.01 6.52
C LYS A 11 -20.76 -1.33 5.22
N PHE A 12 -21.50 -1.61 4.15
CA PHE A 12 -21.18 -1.10 2.83
C PHE A 12 -21.51 0.38 2.71
N ILE A 13 -20.53 1.18 2.33
CA ILE A 13 -20.66 2.62 2.14
C ILE A 13 -20.10 2.99 0.78
N ARG A 14 -20.89 3.72 -0.02
CA ARG A 14 -20.41 4.37 -1.22
C ARG A 14 -19.79 5.72 -0.84
N ASN A 15 -18.56 5.96 -1.24
CA ASN A 15 -17.82 7.19 -0.96
C ASN A 15 -17.40 7.88 -2.28
N PRO A 16 -18.24 8.79 -2.80
CA PRO A 16 -17.94 9.52 -4.03
C PRO A 16 -16.71 10.43 -3.93
N LEU A 17 -16.39 10.94 -2.74
CA LEU A 17 -15.25 11.86 -2.53
C LEU A 17 -13.90 11.22 -2.89
N LEU A 18 -13.81 9.91 -2.73
CA LEU A 18 -12.62 9.12 -3.03
C LEU A 18 -12.84 8.16 -4.21
N GLY A 19 -13.96 8.29 -4.92
CA GLY A 19 -14.32 7.43 -6.06
C GLY A 19 -14.27 5.94 -5.71
N ARG A 20 -14.83 5.55 -4.56
CA ARG A 20 -14.75 4.16 -4.08
C ARG A 20 -15.95 3.70 -3.26
N ARG A 21 -16.11 2.39 -3.23
CA ARG A 21 -16.98 1.65 -2.31
C ARG A 21 -16.11 1.05 -1.21
N GLN A 22 -16.53 1.20 0.05
CA GLN A 22 -15.80 0.71 1.22
C GLN A 22 -16.70 -0.16 2.09
N PHE A 23 -16.17 -1.27 2.58
CA PHE A 23 -16.95 -2.25 3.34
C PHE A 23 -16.05 -3.15 4.19
N VAL A 24 -16.65 -3.76 5.20
CA VAL A 24 -16.05 -4.87 5.96
C VAL A 24 -16.27 -6.15 5.16
N ILE A 25 -15.23 -6.99 5.07
CA ILE A 25 -15.30 -8.31 4.45
C ILE A 25 -15.26 -9.37 5.55
N ASP A 26 -16.25 -10.24 5.55
CA ASP A 26 -16.25 -11.49 6.29
C ASP A 26 -16.03 -12.63 5.30
N VAL A 27 -14.94 -13.38 5.46
CA VAL A 27 -14.60 -14.53 4.62
C VAL A 27 -14.83 -15.79 5.44
N LEU A 28 -15.70 -16.67 4.95
CA LEU A 28 -15.91 -18.01 5.51
C LEU A 28 -15.14 -19.00 4.67
N HIS A 29 -14.28 -19.79 5.30
CA HIS A 29 -13.39 -20.74 4.65
C HIS A 29 -13.31 -22.04 5.49
N PRO A 30 -14.40 -22.84 5.54
CA PRO A 30 -14.39 -24.10 6.27
C PRO A 30 -13.37 -25.07 5.67
N GLY A 31 -12.66 -25.82 6.51
CA GLY A 31 -11.65 -26.80 6.08
C GLY A 31 -10.31 -26.19 5.61
N SER A 32 -10.28 -24.90 5.29
CA SER A 32 -9.08 -24.20 4.84
C SER A 32 -8.48 -23.30 5.91
N ALA A 33 -7.14 -23.27 5.98
CA ALA A 33 -6.39 -22.44 6.93
C ALA A 33 -6.58 -20.93 6.67
N GLY A 34 -6.91 -20.53 5.43
CA GLY A 34 -7.14 -19.13 5.08
C GLY A 34 -7.24 -18.90 3.59
N VAL A 35 -7.50 -17.65 3.19
CA VAL A 35 -7.64 -17.25 1.79
C VAL A 35 -6.58 -16.21 1.45
N SER A 36 -5.93 -16.35 0.31
CA SER A 36 -4.94 -15.38 -0.13
C SER A 36 -5.62 -14.03 -0.44
N LYS A 37 -4.86 -12.94 -0.30
CA LYS A 37 -5.38 -11.60 -0.64
C LYS A 37 -5.69 -11.46 -2.12
N ASP A 38 -4.95 -12.18 -2.96
CA ASP A 38 -5.07 -12.05 -4.40
C ASP A 38 -6.33 -12.76 -4.90
N ASP A 39 -6.62 -13.96 -4.38
CA ASP A 39 -7.87 -14.67 -4.65
C ASP A 39 -9.09 -13.86 -4.16
N LEU A 40 -8.96 -13.18 -3.01
CA LEU A 40 -10.03 -12.30 -2.52
C LEU A 40 -10.26 -11.10 -3.44
N ARG A 41 -9.20 -10.53 -4.02
CA ARG A 41 -9.33 -9.43 -5.00
C ARG A 41 -10.02 -9.92 -6.26
N GLU A 42 -9.67 -11.10 -6.77
CA GLU A 42 -10.32 -11.68 -7.95
C GLU A 42 -11.80 -11.98 -7.73
N LYS A 43 -12.14 -12.60 -6.60
CA LYS A 43 -13.54 -12.90 -6.27
C LYS A 43 -14.37 -11.62 -6.07
N LEU A 44 -13.81 -10.60 -5.41
CA LEU A 44 -14.49 -9.32 -5.23
C LEU A 44 -14.63 -8.56 -6.56
N ALA A 45 -13.63 -8.63 -7.43
CA ALA A 45 -13.68 -8.07 -8.78
C ALA A 45 -14.83 -8.69 -9.58
N GLY A 46 -14.95 -10.01 -9.57
CA GLY A 46 -16.07 -10.73 -10.20
C GLY A 46 -17.43 -10.36 -9.62
N LEU A 47 -17.57 -10.36 -8.28
CA LEU A 47 -18.83 -10.05 -7.59
C LEU A 47 -19.35 -8.64 -7.88
N TYR A 48 -18.45 -7.66 -7.96
CA TYR A 48 -18.80 -6.24 -8.11
C TYR A 48 -18.57 -5.68 -9.51
N LYS A 49 -18.32 -6.56 -10.50
CA LYS A 49 -18.06 -6.22 -11.91
C LYS A 49 -17.01 -5.11 -12.03
N SER A 50 -15.89 -5.32 -11.35
CA SER A 50 -14.75 -4.40 -11.30
C SER A 50 -13.50 -5.12 -11.80
N GLU A 51 -12.47 -4.36 -12.13
CA GLU A 51 -11.15 -4.93 -12.41
C GLU A 51 -10.42 -5.26 -11.11
N LYS A 52 -9.60 -6.33 -11.11
CA LYS A 52 -8.74 -6.73 -9.98
C LYS A 52 -7.84 -5.58 -9.51
N ASP A 53 -7.38 -4.75 -10.45
CA ASP A 53 -6.49 -3.63 -10.21
C ASP A 53 -7.16 -2.40 -9.59
N ALA A 54 -8.50 -2.39 -9.52
CA ALA A 54 -9.27 -1.40 -8.79
C ALA A 54 -9.71 -1.89 -7.39
N VAL A 55 -9.37 -3.13 -7.00
CA VAL A 55 -9.74 -3.72 -5.71
C VAL A 55 -8.55 -3.77 -4.75
N SER A 56 -8.73 -3.22 -3.55
CA SER A 56 -7.78 -3.32 -2.44
C SER A 56 -8.43 -4.01 -1.23
N VAL A 57 -7.72 -5.00 -0.68
CA VAL A 57 -8.10 -5.71 0.55
C VAL A 57 -6.97 -5.63 1.57
N PHE A 58 -7.31 -5.28 2.82
CA PHE A 58 -6.35 -5.16 3.92
C PHE A 58 -6.98 -5.48 5.28
N GLY A 59 -6.14 -5.56 6.32
CA GLY A 59 -6.61 -5.77 7.69
C GLY A 59 -7.23 -7.15 7.95
N LEU A 60 -6.93 -8.15 7.12
CA LEU A 60 -7.40 -9.52 7.30
C LEU A 60 -6.86 -10.10 8.62
N LYS A 61 -7.76 -10.49 9.51
CA LYS A 61 -7.48 -11.18 10.78
C LYS A 61 -8.37 -12.42 10.87
N ALA A 62 -7.74 -13.58 10.96
CA ALA A 62 -8.44 -14.83 11.22
C ALA A 62 -9.01 -14.82 12.64
N HIS A 63 -10.22 -15.36 12.80
CA HIS A 63 -10.80 -15.59 14.11
C HIS A 63 -10.11 -16.76 14.82
N PHE A 64 -10.16 -16.73 16.16
CA PHE A 64 -9.72 -17.86 16.97
C PHE A 64 -10.53 -19.11 16.60
N GLY A 65 -9.86 -20.24 16.46
CA GLY A 65 -10.47 -21.49 15.98
C GLY A 65 -10.59 -21.62 14.46
N GLY A 66 -10.21 -20.61 13.67
CA GLY A 66 -10.21 -20.68 12.21
C GLY A 66 -11.60 -20.59 11.57
N GLY A 67 -11.71 -20.95 10.29
CA GLY A 67 -12.98 -21.00 9.53
C GLY A 67 -13.60 -19.64 9.16
N LYS A 68 -13.20 -18.56 9.82
CA LYS A 68 -13.62 -17.18 9.49
C LYS A 68 -12.47 -16.19 9.57
N THR A 69 -12.40 -15.30 8.59
CA THR A 69 -11.47 -14.14 8.57
C THR A 69 -12.27 -12.86 8.38
N THR A 70 -11.93 -11.81 9.13
CA THR A 70 -12.51 -10.48 8.95
C THR A 70 -11.46 -9.53 8.39
N GLY A 71 -11.86 -8.60 7.53
CA GLY A 71 -10.98 -7.58 6.99
C GLY A 71 -11.74 -6.41 6.39
N PHE A 72 -11.03 -5.58 5.63
CA PHE A 72 -11.59 -4.39 5.01
C PHE A 72 -11.31 -4.40 3.50
N GLY A 73 -12.34 -4.05 2.73
CA GLY A 73 -12.33 -4.00 1.29
C GLY A 73 -12.60 -2.60 0.78
N LEU A 74 -11.87 -2.24 -0.27
CA LEU A 74 -12.05 -1.02 -1.06
C LEU A 74 -12.16 -1.43 -2.52
N ILE A 75 -13.21 -0.96 -3.19
CA ILE A 75 -13.37 -1.09 -4.63
C ILE A 75 -13.45 0.31 -5.20
N TYR A 76 -12.44 0.72 -5.93
CA TYR A 76 -12.41 2.00 -6.63
C TYR A 76 -13.23 1.91 -7.91
N ASP A 77 -13.69 3.06 -8.39
CA ASP A 77 -14.43 3.15 -9.65
C ASP A 77 -13.51 2.97 -10.87
N SER A 78 -12.20 3.26 -10.72
CA SER A 78 -11.18 3.05 -11.76
C SER A 78 -9.81 2.67 -11.16
N PRO A 79 -8.93 2.00 -11.94
CA PRO A 79 -7.55 1.70 -11.50
C PRO A 79 -6.71 2.97 -11.30
N GLU A 80 -7.04 4.06 -11.99
CA GLU A 80 -6.39 5.36 -11.81
C GLU A 80 -6.74 5.99 -10.46
N ALA A 81 -8.00 5.89 -10.03
CA ALA A 81 -8.42 6.35 -8.72
C ALA A 81 -7.70 5.56 -7.61
N LEU A 82 -7.51 4.24 -7.79
CA LEU A 82 -6.71 3.45 -6.85
C LEU A 82 -5.28 3.96 -6.77
N LYS A 83 -4.60 4.22 -7.89
CA LYS A 83 -3.22 4.76 -7.91
C LYS A 83 -3.12 6.15 -7.27
N LYS A 84 -4.17 6.96 -7.36
CA LYS A 84 -4.19 8.32 -6.78
C LYS A 84 -4.41 8.30 -5.27
N PHE A 85 -5.32 7.47 -4.78
CA PHE A 85 -5.79 7.53 -3.39
C PHE A 85 -5.21 6.45 -2.47
N GLU A 86 -4.78 5.29 -2.98
CA GLU A 86 -4.16 4.27 -2.13
C GLU A 86 -2.77 4.71 -1.64
N PRO A 87 -2.41 4.44 -0.38
CA PRO A 87 -1.04 4.59 0.08
C PRO A 87 -0.05 3.75 -0.74
N LYS A 88 1.10 4.35 -1.05
CA LYS A 88 2.17 3.75 -1.87
C LYS A 88 2.59 2.34 -1.43
N TYR A 89 2.61 2.06 -0.12
CA TYR A 89 2.99 0.73 0.39
C TYR A 89 2.03 -0.39 -0.03
N ARG A 90 0.74 -0.08 -0.26
CA ARG A 90 -0.25 -1.04 -0.75
C ARG A 90 -0.14 -1.22 -2.25
N GLN A 91 0.10 -0.14 -2.99
CA GLN A 91 0.38 -0.20 -4.43
C GLN A 91 1.57 -1.11 -4.74
N ILE A 92 2.64 -1.02 -3.94
CA ILE A 92 3.81 -1.91 -4.06
C ILE A 92 3.44 -3.37 -3.78
N ARG A 93 2.60 -3.65 -2.77
CA ARG A 93 2.14 -5.02 -2.48
C ARG A 93 1.30 -5.63 -3.59
N TYR A 94 0.61 -4.81 -4.37
CA TYR A 94 -0.19 -5.24 -5.52
C TYR A 94 0.59 -5.23 -6.85
N GLY A 95 1.88 -4.88 -6.84
CA GLY A 95 2.70 -4.80 -8.05
C GLY A 95 2.44 -3.58 -8.94
N VAL A 96 1.59 -2.65 -8.50
CA VAL A 96 1.18 -1.46 -9.28
C VAL A 96 2.27 -0.37 -9.29
N ALA A 97 3.06 -0.30 -8.22
CA ALA A 97 4.15 0.68 -8.09
C ALA A 97 5.45 0.00 -7.65
N SER A 98 6.59 0.54 -8.07
CA SER A 98 7.90 0.06 -7.64
C SER A 98 8.32 0.68 -6.30
N LYS A 99 9.11 -0.07 -5.54
CA LYS A 99 9.72 0.41 -4.31
C LYS A 99 10.82 1.41 -4.68
N VAL A 100 10.76 2.60 -4.09
CA VAL A 100 11.83 3.60 -4.25
C VAL A 100 12.98 3.22 -3.32
N GLU A 101 14.14 2.98 -3.91
CA GLU A 101 15.37 2.77 -3.17
C GLU A 101 15.94 4.11 -2.71
N GLY A 102 16.47 4.13 -1.49
CA GLY A 102 17.01 5.36 -0.93
C GLY A 102 17.84 5.11 0.31
N PRO A 103 18.70 6.08 0.67
CA PRO A 103 19.57 5.98 1.83
C PRO A 103 18.76 5.83 3.12
N GLY A 104 19.34 5.14 4.09
CA GLY A 104 18.73 4.91 5.39
C GLY A 104 18.35 6.21 6.11
N ARG A 105 17.38 6.13 7.03
CA ARG A 105 16.87 7.31 7.75
C ARG A 105 17.99 8.09 8.46
N GLN A 106 18.98 7.39 9.01
CA GLN A 106 20.13 8.00 9.67
C GLN A 106 21.03 8.74 8.68
N GLN A 107 21.37 8.11 7.54
CA GLN A 107 22.17 8.73 6.47
C GLN A 107 21.51 10.01 5.92
N ARG A 108 20.17 9.98 5.72
CA ARG A 108 19.41 11.18 5.32
C ARG A 108 19.51 12.31 6.35
N ARG A 109 19.42 11.97 7.64
CA ARG A 109 19.55 12.94 8.74
C ARG A 109 20.96 13.52 8.84
N GLN A 110 21.98 12.68 8.70
CA GLN A 110 23.38 13.11 8.68
C GLN A 110 23.65 14.03 7.48
N LYS A 111 23.20 13.67 6.27
CA LYS A 111 23.31 14.53 5.07
C LYS A 111 22.63 15.89 5.29
N LYS A 112 21.41 15.91 5.85
CA LYS A 112 20.71 17.14 6.21
C LYS A 112 21.52 17.98 7.20
N ASN A 113 22.02 17.39 8.27
CA ASN A 113 22.77 18.12 9.29
C ASN A 113 24.12 18.64 8.79
N ARG A 114 24.80 17.91 7.89
CA ARG A 114 25.99 18.40 7.17
C ARG A 114 25.64 19.57 6.26
N GLY A 115 24.54 19.48 5.50
CA GLY A 115 24.07 20.57 4.64
C GLY A 115 23.70 21.83 5.41
N LYS A 116 23.09 21.72 6.60
CA LYS A 116 22.77 22.86 7.47
C LYS A 116 23.99 23.67 7.94
N LYS A 117 25.19 23.09 7.92
CA LYS A 117 26.43 23.79 8.31
C LYS A 117 26.97 24.68 7.19
N ILE A 118 26.51 24.49 5.96
CA ILE A 118 26.98 25.18 4.77
C ILE A 118 25.96 26.28 4.42
N PHE A 119 26.42 27.50 4.23
CA PHE A 119 25.58 28.60 3.76
C PHE A 119 25.67 28.74 2.22
N GLY A 120 24.52 28.87 1.56
CA GLY A 120 24.45 28.97 0.10
C GLY A 120 24.75 27.64 -0.61
N THR A 121 25.38 27.70 -1.78
CA THR A 121 25.59 26.54 -2.67
C THR A 121 26.78 25.64 -2.31
N GLY A 122 27.57 26.01 -1.30
CA GLY A 122 28.81 25.30 -0.94
C GLY A 122 29.97 25.46 -1.94
N LYS A 123 29.75 26.03 -3.12
CA LYS A 123 30.81 26.26 -4.13
C LYS A 123 31.93 27.17 -3.61
N ARG A 124 31.59 28.24 -2.89
CA ARG A 124 32.57 29.17 -2.29
C ARG A 124 33.44 28.48 -1.24
N GLU A 125 32.81 27.65 -0.40
CA GLU A 125 33.50 26.90 0.66
C GLU A 125 34.44 25.84 0.04
N ALA A 126 33.97 25.11 -0.97
CA ALA A 126 34.79 24.16 -1.72
C ALA A 126 36.02 24.82 -2.38
N LYS A 127 35.83 25.98 -3.04
CA LYS A 127 36.95 26.75 -3.64
C LYS A 127 37.95 27.21 -2.58
N ARG A 128 37.47 27.67 -1.41
CA ARG A 128 38.33 28.08 -0.29
C ARG A 128 39.12 26.89 0.28
N ALA A 129 38.48 25.75 0.45
CA ALA A 129 39.12 24.52 0.94
C ALA A 129 40.20 24.02 -0.05
N ALA A 130 39.91 24.01 -1.34
CA ALA A 130 40.87 23.63 -2.38
C ALA A 130 42.08 24.56 -2.41
N LYS A 131 41.88 25.89 -2.31
CA LYS A 131 42.97 26.86 -2.23
C LYS A 131 43.88 26.60 -1.02
N LYS A 132 43.29 26.33 0.15
CA LYS A 132 44.04 26.05 1.39
C LYS A 132 44.83 24.74 1.34
N ALA A 133 44.39 23.75 0.56
CA ALA A 133 45.08 22.47 0.44
C ALA A 133 46.30 22.51 -0.52
N ALA A 134 46.40 23.55 -1.35
CA ALA A 134 47.51 23.77 -2.27
C ALA A 134 48.62 24.67 -1.67
N GLU A 135 48.39 25.18 -0.46
CA GLU A 135 49.32 25.94 0.37
C GLU A 135 49.91 25.00 1.44
#